data_AF-A0A7S2ED03-F1
#
_entry.id   AF-A0A7S2ED03-F1
#
_cell.length_a   1.000
_cell.length_b   1.000
_cell.length_c   1.000
_cell.angle_alpha   90.00
_cell.angle_beta   90.00
_cell.angle_gamma   90.00
#
_symmetry.space_group_name_H-M   'P 1'
#
loop_
_entity.id
_entity.type
_entity.pdbx_description
1 polymer ?
#
loop_
_entity_poly.entity_id
_entity_poly.type
_entity_poly.pdbx_seq_one_letter_code
_entity_poly.pdbx_strand_id
1 'polypeptide(L)'
;MEDRPPSMVDVQPCSIPASTFTKRRNSSRNASRNATSWIKNKPMQSTHSINATPSSTELQKLGLQMGKTKVFLRQSTFDILERKRNTYISSAATLINATVRMYLCRLAYYHALYAEYEALEAQEQYERSIIGGDAMEMIRKFEVVDETMTEWKTVAEWKATGEDREFKWMMVDGRWVRNHDGCTAAVG
;
A
#
# COMPACT_ATOMS: atom_id res chain seq x y z
N MET A 1 46.90 -27.15 33.79
CA MET A 1 45.68 -26.33 33.76
C MET A 1 45.23 -26.37 32.32
N GLU A 2 44.30 -27.29 32.01
CA GLU A 2 43.80 -27.51 30.66
C GLU A 2 42.52 -26.70 30.48
N ASP A 3 42.55 -25.78 29.52
CA ASP A 3 41.41 -24.95 29.12
C ASP A 3 40.36 -25.80 28.42
N ARG A 4 39.23 -26.04 29.09
CA ARG A 4 38.04 -26.60 28.45
C ARG A 4 37.31 -25.50 27.66
N PRO A 5 36.97 -25.72 26.39
CA PRO A 5 36.14 -24.79 25.64
C PRO A 5 34.73 -24.72 26.25
N PRO A 6 34.07 -23.55 26.19
CA PRO A 6 32.72 -23.36 26.70
C PRO A 6 31.74 -24.25 25.94
N SER A 7 30.98 -25.05 26.68
CA SER A 7 29.93 -25.93 26.17
C SER A 7 28.88 -25.10 25.41
N MET A 8 28.57 -25.52 24.17
CA MET A 8 27.45 -25.00 23.39
C MET A 8 26.18 -25.09 24.24
N VAL A 9 25.57 -23.93 24.50
CA VAL A 9 24.28 -23.84 25.16
C VAL A 9 23.24 -24.34 24.15
N ASP A 10 22.59 -25.45 24.46
CA ASP A 10 21.50 -26.00 23.66
C ASP A 10 20.38 -24.96 23.54
N VAL A 11 20.30 -24.31 22.38
CA VAL A 11 19.19 -23.42 22.04
C VAL A 11 17.98 -24.33 21.83
N GLN A 12 17.17 -24.44 22.87
CA GLN A 12 15.94 -25.20 22.85
C GLN A 12 15.05 -24.67 21.71
N PRO A 13 14.69 -25.50 20.71
CA PRO A 13 13.88 -25.04 19.59
C PRO A 13 12.53 -24.58 20.13
N CYS A 14 12.22 -23.30 19.90
CA CYS A 14 10.95 -22.70 20.28
C CYS A 14 9.85 -23.41 19.47
N SER A 15 9.20 -24.40 20.08
CA SER A 15 8.11 -25.15 19.50
C SER A 15 6.91 -24.22 19.34
N ILE A 16 6.78 -23.66 18.13
CA ILE A 16 5.60 -22.91 17.72
C ILE A 16 4.42 -23.88 17.83
N PRO A 17 3.40 -23.62 18.68
CA PRO A 17 2.25 -24.48 18.78
C PRO A 17 1.60 -24.55 17.40
N ALA A 18 1.37 -25.78 16.92
CA ALA A 18 0.61 -26.05 15.71
C ALA A 18 -0.80 -25.47 15.89
N SER A 19 -0.96 -24.18 15.55
CA SER A 19 -2.25 -23.52 15.58
C SER A 19 -3.11 -24.26 14.59
N THR A 20 -4.16 -24.90 15.10
CA THR A 20 -5.20 -25.58 14.34
C THR A 20 -5.57 -24.75 13.12
N PHE A 21 -5.05 -25.15 11.97
CA PHE A 21 -5.41 -24.64 10.66
C PHE A 21 -6.85 -25.08 10.39
N THR A 22 -7.79 -24.36 10.99
CA THR A 22 -9.19 -24.48 10.64
C THR A 22 -9.30 -23.97 9.22
N LYS A 23 -9.44 -24.92 8.30
CA LYS A 23 -9.72 -24.75 6.87
C LYS A 23 -10.98 -23.90 6.71
N ARG A 24 -10.81 -22.59 6.78
CA ARG A 24 -11.88 -21.60 6.61
C ARG A 24 -12.23 -21.56 5.12
N ARG A 25 -13.11 -22.49 4.74
CA ARG A 25 -13.69 -22.66 3.41
C ARG A 25 -14.64 -21.48 3.15
N ASN A 26 -14.10 -20.29 2.87
CA ASN A 26 -14.91 -19.11 2.59
C ASN A 26 -15.00 -18.82 1.09
N SER A 27 -16.08 -19.33 0.50
CA SER A 27 -16.96 -18.61 -0.45
C SER A 27 -16.32 -17.42 -1.20
N SER A 28 -15.50 -17.70 -2.21
CA SER A 28 -14.84 -16.69 -3.06
C SER A 28 -15.59 -16.34 -4.35
N ARG A 29 -16.87 -16.74 -4.53
CA ARG A 29 -17.53 -16.59 -5.84
C ARG A 29 -18.37 -15.33 -6.07
N ASN A 30 -18.56 -14.43 -5.09
CA ASN A 30 -19.43 -13.25 -5.28
C ASN A 30 -18.79 -11.87 -4.98
N ALA A 31 -17.46 -11.79 -4.80
CA ALA A 31 -16.81 -10.52 -4.47
C ALA A 31 -16.53 -9.58 -5.68
N SER A 32 -16.71 -10.03 -6.93
CA SER A 32 -16.26 -9.26 -8.10
C SER A 32 -17.29 -8.31 -8.72
N ARG A 33 -18.49 -8.14 -8.15
CA ARG A 33 -19.55 -7.31 -8.77
C ARG A 33 -19.80 -5.95 -8.14
N ASN A 34 -19.16 -5.61 -7.02
CA ASN A 34 -19.42 -4.34 -6.31
C ASN A 34 -18.24 -3.35 -6.28
N ALA A 35 -17.13 -3.66 -6.96
CA ALA A 35 -15.92 -2.83 -6.95
C ALA A 35 -16.06 -1.46 -7.66
N THR A 36 -17.17 -1.21 -8.38
CA THR A 36 -17.34 0.00 -9.19
C THR A 36 -18.39 0.99 -8.66
N SER A 37 -19.05 0.73 -7.53
CA SER A 37 -20.12 1.61 -7.03
C SER A 37 -19.66 2.76 -6.11
N TRP A 38 -18.39 2.77 -5.65
CA TRP A 38 -17.88 3.73 -4.67
C TRP A 38 -17.62 5.16 -5.20
N ILE A 39 -17.86 5.42 -6.49
CA ILE A 39 -17.51 6.70 -7.15
C ILE A 39 -18.72 7.63 -7.40
N LYS A 40 -19.96 7.20 -7.10
CA LYS A 40 -21.16 8.01 -7.42
C LYS A 40 -21.86 8.70 -6.26
N ASN A 41 -21.36 8.57 -5.03
CA ASN A 41 -21.82 9.42 -3.94
C ASN A 41 -20.79 10.54 -3.77
N LYS A 42 -20.81 11.52 -4.67
CA LYS A 42 -20.28 12.85 -4.31
C LYS A 42 -21.03 13.19 -3.02
N PRO A 43 -20.33 13.32 -1.86
CA PRO A 43 -21.01 13.79 -0.66
C PRO A 43 -21.70 15.07 -1.10
N MET A 44 -23.01 15.17 -0.87
CA MET A 44 -23.79 16.34 -1.20
C MET A 44 -23.09 17.48 -0.46
N GLN A 45 -22.21 18.19 -1.17
CA GLN A 45 -21.43 19.29 -0.63
C GLN A 45 -22.48 20.35 -0.42
N SER A 46 -23.07 20.34 0.77
CA SER A 46 -23.82 21.48 1.24
C SER A 46 -22.89 22.66 1.04
N THR A 47 -23.25 23.53 0.12
CA THR A 47 -22.58 24.80 -0.17
C THR A 47 -22.83 25.73 1.02
N HIS A 48 -22.41 25.32 2.22
CA HIS A 48 -22.25 26.22 3.33
C HIS A 48 -20.98 27.01 3.03
N SER A 49 -21.18 28.29 2.71
CA SER A 49 -20.13 29.30 2.66
C SER A 49 -19.18 29.10 3.84
N ILE A 50 -17.96 28.63 3.54
CA ILE A 50 -16.91 28.31 4.55
C ILE A 50 -16.49 29.57 5.32
N ASN A 51 -16.88 30.75 4.83
CA ASN A 51 -16.50 32.04 5.42
C ASN A 51 -17.55 32.61 6.38
N ALA A 52 -18.73 32.00 6.49
CA ALA A 52 -19.72 32.43 7.47
C ALA A 52 -19.38 31.82 8.83
N THR A 53 -18.96 32.66 9.79
CA THR A 53 -18.87 32.22 11.18
C THR A 53 -20.27 31.81 11.64
N PRO A 54 -20.44 30.59 12.19
CA PRO A 54 -21.75 30.15 12.63
C PRO A 54 -22.24 31.10 13.73
N SER A 55 -23.49 31.52 13.62
CA SER A 55 -24.06 32.42 14.62
C SER A 55 -24.05 31.75 15.99
N SER A 56 -23.86 32.52 17.06
CA SER A 56 -23.80 31.99 18.44
C SER A 56 -25.01 31.12 18.79
N THR A 57 -26.18 31.45 18.25
CA THR A 57 -27.42 30.69 18.43
C THR A 57 -27.40 29.32 17.75
N GLU A 58 -26.74 29.19 16.59
CA GLU A 58 -26.55 27.90 15.91
C GLU A 58 -25.58 27.00 16.65
N LEU A 59 -24.47 27.55 17.17
CA LEU A 59 -23.54 26.80 18.02
C LEU A 59 -24.24 26.26 19.26
N GLN A 60 -25.09 27.08 19.90
CA GLN A 60 -25.84 26.67 21.08
C GLN A 60 -26.87 25.57 20.77
N LYS A 61 -27.52 25.62 19.59
CA LYS A 61 -28.41 24.54 19.10
C LYS A 61 -27.65 23.22 18.89
N LEU A 62 -26.40 23.29 18.43
CA LEU A 62 -25.51 22.14 18.29
C LEU A 62 -24.96 21.64 19.64
N GLY A 63 -25.26 22.33 20.75
CA GLY A 63 -24.75 21.98 22.07
C GLY A 63 -23.29 22.37 22.29
N LEU A 64 -22.78 23.34 21.51
CA LEU A 64 -21.47 23.98 21.69
C LEU A 64 -21.64 25.33 22.38
N GLN A 65 -20.82 25.57 23.40
CA GLN A 65 -20.72 26.86 24.07
C GLN A 65 -19.26 27.28 24.20
N MET A 66 -18.93 28.45 23.67
CA MET A 66 -17.57 29.02 23.75
C MET A 66 -17.42 29.81 25.05
N GLY A 67 -16.49 29.40 25.91
CA GLY A 67 -16.00 30.20 27.04
C GLY A 67 -14.76 31.00 26.68
N LYS A 68 -14.23 31.81 27.61
CA LYS A 68 -13.03 32.65 27.38
C LYS A 68 -11.79 31.83 26.97
N THR A 69 -11.64 30.63 27.52
CA THR A 69 -10.45 29.77 27.31
C THR A 69 -10.78 28.32 26.99
N LYS A 70 -12.06 27.93 27.06
CA LYS A 70 -12.52 26.54 26.95
C LYS A 70 -13.77 26.46 26.10
N VAL A 71 -13.94 25.34 25.40
CA VAL A 71 -15.17 25.01 24.68
C VAL A 71 -15.93 23.97 25.48
N PHE A 72 -17.18 24.27 25.83
CA PHE A 72 -18.06 23.36 26.54
C PHE A 72 -18.97 22.65 25.54
N LEU A 73 -19.07 21.33 25.68
CA LEU A 73 -19.83 20.46 24.80
C LEU A 73 -20.88 19.72 25.64
N ARG A 74 -22.09 19.58 25.10
CA ARG A 74 -23.04 18.59 25.61
C ARG A 74 -22.51 17.18 25.32
N GLN A 75 -22.84 16.21 26.18
CA GLN A 75 -22.41 14.81 26.03
C GLN A 75 -22.77 14.25 24.65
N SER A 76 -24.00 14.48 24.18
CA SER A 76 -24.45 14.02 22.86
C SER A 76 -23.59 14.56 21.71
N THR A 77 -23.19 15.83 21.80
CA THR A 77 -22.37 16.49 20.78
C THR A 77 -20.94 15.96 20.82
N PHE A 78 -20.39 15.76 22.03
CA PHE A 78 -19.08 15.13 22.22
C PHE A 78 -19.04 13.72 21.61
N ASP A 79 -20.03 12.88 21.89
CA ASP A 79 -20.09 11.51 21.37
C ASP A 79 -20.14 11.47 19.84
N ILE A 80 -20.89 12.39 19.21
CA ILE A 80 -20.96 12.50 17.74
C ILE A 80 -19.60 12.90 17.16
N LEU A 81 -18.94 13.89 17.76
CA LEU A 81 -17.60 14.33 17.35
C LEU A 81 -16.58 13.20 17.50
N GLU A 82 -16.62 12.46 18.60
CA GLU A 82 -15.70 11.36 18.85
C GLU A 82 -15.91 10.20 17.88
N ARG A 83 -17.17 9.88 17.53
CA ARG A 83 -17.46 8.89 16.46
C ARG A 83 -16.89 9.33 15.11
N LYS A 84 -17.03 10.61 14.75
CA LYS A 84 -16.46 11.16 13.51
C LYS A 84 -14.94 11.10 13.52
N ARG A 85 -14.32 11.52 14.63
CA ARG A 85 -12.88 11.43 14.85
C ARG A 85 -12.38 9.99 14.66
N ASN A 86 -13.02 9.02 15.32
CA ASN A 86 -12.66 7.61 15.20
C ASN A 86 -12.77 7.10 13.76
N THR A 87 -13.80 7.52 13.02
CA THR A 87 -13.95 7.16 11.60
C THR A 87 -12.77 7.64 10.77
N TYR A 88 -12.34 8.90 10.96
CA TYR A 88 -11.19 9.45 10.24
C TYR A 88 -9.87 8.78 10.63
N ILE A 89 -9.66 8.54 11.93
CA ILE A 89 -8.46 7.84 12.42
C ILE A 89 -8.39 6.42 11.84
N SER A 90 -9.49 5.65 11.88
CA SER A 90 -9.52 4.30 11.33
C SER A 90 -9.29 4.29 9.81
N SER A 91 -9.87 5.24 9.09
CA SER A 91 -9.66 5.39 7.64
C SER A 91 -8.19 5.70 7.32
N ALA A 92 -7.60 6.66 8.02
CA ALA A 92 -6.20 7.04 7.84
C ALA A 92 -5.25 5.87 8.16
N ALA A 93 -5.48 5.18 9.28
CA ALA A 93 -4.71 4.01 9.67
C ALA A 93 -4.80 2.88 8.62
N THR A 94 -5.99 2.68 8.02
CA THR A 94 -6.18 1.70 6.94
C THR A 94 -5.34 2.03 5.72
N LEU A 95 -5.30 3.31 5.31
CA LEU A 95 -4.49 3.77 4.18
C LEU A 95 -2.99 3.58 4.46
N ILE A 96 -2.51 4.01 5.63
CA ILE A 96 -1.12 3.83 6.04
C ILE A 96 -0.74 2.34 6.01
N ASN A 97 -1.57 1.48 6.62
CA ASN A 97 -1.33 0.04 6.65
C ASN A 97 -1.37 -0.61 5.27
N ALA A 98 -2.22 -0.13 4.35
CA ALA A 98 -2.25 -0.62 2.98
C ALA A 98 -0.96 -0.25 2.24
N THR A 99 -0.52 1.01 2.34
CA THR A 99 0.72 1.50 1.72
C THR A 99 1.95 0.78 2.24
N VAL A 100 2.06 0.60 3.57
CA VAL A 100 3.20 -0.10 4.18
C VAL A 100 3.22 -1.57 3.75
N ARG A 101 2.07 -2.27 3.73
CA ARG A 101 2.02 -3.65 3.26
C ARG A 101 2.43 -3.78 1.79
N MET A 102 1.95 -2.88 0.93
CA MET A 102 2.37 -2.84 -0.47
C MET A 102 3.89 -2.66 -0.62
N TYR A 103 4.47 -1.72 0.14
CA TYR A 103 5.90 -1.48 0.13
C TYR A 103 6.71 -2.69 0.60
N LEU A 104 6.32 -3.32 1.71
CA LEU A 104 6.98 -4.52 2.23
C LEU A 104 6.87 -5.71 1.27
N CYS A 105 5.71 -5.93 0.65
CA CYS A 105 5.54 -6.96 -0.37
C CYS A 105 6.45 -6.71 -1.58
N ARG A 106 6.60 -5.44 -2.00
CA ARG A 106 7.49 -5.07 -3.10
C ARG A 106 8.96 -5.35 -2.75
N LEU A 107 9.40 -5.03 -1.54
CA LEU A 107 10.76 -5.36 -1.07
C LEU A 107 10.98 -6.87 -1.05
N ALA A 108 10.04 -7.63 -0.48
CA ALA A 108 10.14 -9.09 -0.41
C ALA A 108 10.21 -9.73 -1.81
N TYR A 109 9.46 -9.18 -2.78
CA TYR A 109 9.52 -9.60 -4.18
C TYR A 109 10.91 -9.40 -4.78
N TYR A 110 11.54 -8.23 -4.58
CA TYR A 110 12.91 -8.00 -5.06
C TYR A 110 13.91 -8.95 -4.41
N HIS A 111 13.81 -9.18 -3.09
CA HIS A 111 14.68 -10.16 -2.43
C HIS A 111 14.53 -11.57 -3.01
N ALA A 112 13.30 -12.00 -3.31
CA ALA A 112 13.07 -13.29 -3.95
C ALA A 112 13.68 -13.37 -5.36
N LEU A 113 13.52 -12.31 -6.16
CA LEU A 113 14.13 -12.23 -7.49
C LEU A 113 15.65 -12.29 -7.44
N TYR A 114 16.28 -11.54 -6.53
CA TYR A 114 17.74 -11.56 -6.38
C TYR A 114 18.26 -12.94 -5.95
N ALA A 115 17.56 -13.63 -5.04
CA ALA A 115 17.93 -14.97 -4.63
C ALA A 115 17.82 -16.00 -5.77
N GLU A 116 16.80 -15.88 -6.62
CA GLU A 116 16.66 -16.73 -7.81
C GLU A 116 17.78 -16.46 -8.83
N TYR A 117 18.11 -15.19 -9.06
CA TYR A 117 19.21 -14.78 -9.93
C TYR A 117 20.56 -15.35 -9.45
N GLU A 118 20.86 -15.22 -8.15
CA GLU A 118 22.08 -15.78 -7.55
C GLU A 118 22.14 -17.31 -7.69
N ALA A 119 21.01 -18.00 -7.50
CA ALA A 119 20.93 -19.45 -7.67
C ALA A 119 21.20 -19.89 -9.12
N LEU A 120 20.71 -19.14 -10.11
CA LEU A 120 20.98 -19.40 -11.53
C LEU A 120 22.45 -19.17 -11.88
N GLU A 121 23.07 -18.10 -11.38
CA GLU A 121 24.51 -17.86 -11.60
C GLU A 121 25.38 -18.96 -10.98
N ALA A 122 25.03 -19.42 -9.76
CA ALA A 122 25.73 -20.52 -9.11
C ALA A 122 25.62 -21.83 -9.91
N GLN A 123 24.44 -22.12 -10.48
CA GLN A 123 24.23 -23.27 -11.35
C GLN A 123 25.06 -23.16 -12.64
N GLU A 124 25.05 -22.00 -13.29
CA GLU A 124 25.81 -21.79 -14.53
C GLU A 124 27.33 -21.93 -14.29
N GLN A 125 27.84 -21.39 -13.18
CA GLN A 125 29.25 -21.56 -12.79
C GLN A 125 29.60 -23.04 -12.60
N TYR A 126 28.72 -23.79 -11.95
CA TYR A 126 28.88 -25.24 -11.79
C TYR A 126 28.90 -25.96 -13.15
N GLU A 127 27.96 -25.66 -14.05
CA GLU A 127 27.92 -26.25 -15.40
C GLU A 127 29.16 -25.89 -16.24
N ARG A 128 29.63 -24.64 -16.19
CA ARG A 128 30.87 -24.20 -16.86
C ARG A 128 32.10 -24.96 -16.36
N SER A 129 32.14 -25.27 -15.06
CA SER A 129 33.23 -26.06 -14.47
C SER A 129 33.25 -27.52 -14.94
N ILE A 130 32.09 -28.06 -15.32
CA ILE A 130 31.94 -29.44 -15.79
C ILE A 130 32.18 -29.57 -17.30
N ILE A 131 31.66 -28.63 -18.11
CA ILE A 131 31.60 -28.77 -19.58
C ILE A 131 32.83 -28.20 -20.30
N GLY A 132 33.67 -27.40 -19.63
CA GLY A 132 34.91 -26.88 -20.23
C GLY A 132 34.65 -25.73 -21.21
N GLY A 133 34.59 -24.51 -20.67
CA GLY A 133 34.96 -23.22 -21.30
C GLY A 133 34.24 -22.72 -22.56
N ASP A 134 34.13 -23.52 -23.62
CA ASP A 134 34.13 -22.97 -24.99
C ASP A 134 32.74 -22.84 -25.65
N ALA A 135 31.66 -23.34 -25.02
CA ALA A 135 30.34 -23.45 -25.67
C ALA A 135 29.26 -22.45 -25.18
N MET A 136 29.48 -21.71 -24.09
CA MET A 136 28.38 -21.02 -23.39
C MET A 136 28.24 -19.51 -23.71
N GLU A 137 29.14 -18.94 -24.51
CA GLU A 137 29.20 -17.49 -24.78
C GLU A 137 28.06 -16.96 -25.68
N MET A 138 27.29 -17.83 -26.36
CA MET A 138 26.27 -17.38 -27.34
C MET A 138 24.87 -17.05 -26.76
N ILE A 139 24.56 -17.39 -25.50
CA ILE A 139 23.17 -17.28 -24.98
C ILE A 139 22.91 -15.97 -24.20
N ARG A 140 23.95 -15.19 -23.86
CA ARG A 140 23.79 -13.94 -23.10
C ARG A 140 23.51 -12.72 -23.99
N LYS A 141 22.28 -12.60 -24.46
CA LYS A 141 21.67 -11.31 -24.81
C LYS A 141 20.23 -11.26 -24.30
N PHE A 142 20.08 -11.33 -22.99
CA PHE A 142 18.90 -10.76 -22.33
C PHE A 142 19.38 -9.49 -21.63
N GLU A 143 19.23 -8.36 -22.32
CA GLU A 143 19.29 -7.05 -21.66
C GLU A 143 18.13 -7.01 -20.67
N VAL A 144 18.44 -7.27 -19.40
CA VAL A 144 17.60 -6.78 -18.31
C VAL A 144 17.73 -5.27 -18.39
N VAL A 145 16.73 -4.63 -18.99
CA VAL A 145 16.52 -3.20 -18.87
C VAL A 145 16.24 -2.97 -17.40
N ASP A 146 17.31 -2.70 -16.66
CA ASP A 146 17.24 -2.14 -15.32
C ASP A 146 16.64 -0.75 -15.52
N GLU A 147 15.30 -0.68 -15.55
CA GLU A 147 14.57 0.56 -15.39
C GLU A 147 14.87 1.01 -13.98
N THR A 148 16.00 1.70 -13.87
CA THR A 148 16.49 2.32 -12.66
C THR A 148 15.34 3.11 -12.08
N MET A 149 15.05 2.76 -10.82
CA MET A 149 14.10 3.38 -9.94
C MET A 149 14.59 4.79 -9.54
N THR A 150 15.05 5.58 -10.52
CA THR A 150 15.68 6.90 -10.37
C THR A 150 14.96 7.90 -11.26
N GLU A 151 13.74 8.24 -10.87
CA GLU A 151 13.23 9.61 -10.93
C GLU A 151 11.85 9.62 -10.26
N TRP A 152 11.86 9.59 -8.92
CA TRP A 152 10.69 10.02 -8.18
C TRP A 152 10.55 11.53 -8.36
N LYS A 153 9.92 11.95 -9.46
CA LYS A 153 9.57 13.35 -9.68
C LYS A 153 8.77 13.84 -8.49
N THR A 154 9.24 14.92 -7.88
CA THR A 154 8.61 15.47 -6.68
C THR A 154 7.22 16.00 -7.06
N VAL A 155 6.26 16.00 -6.11
CA VAL A 155 4.89 16.51 -6.35
C VAL A 155 4.91 17.96 -6.88
N ALA A 156 5.96 18.72 -6.61
CA ALA A 156 6.18 20.07 -7.14
C ALA A 156 6.46 20.09 -8.66
N GLU A 157 7.28 19.16 -9.17
CA GLU A 157 7.58 19.06 -10.62
C GLU A 157 6.35 18.63 -11.43
N TRP A 158 5.47 17.81 -10.85
CA TRP A 158 4.19 17.43 -11.47
C TRP A 158 3.19 18.59 -11.57
N LYS A 159 3.27 19.58 -10.67
CA LYS A 159 2.40 20.77 -10.70
C LYS A 159 2.87 21.82 -11.70
N ALA A 160 4.16 21.83 -12.03
CA ALA A 160 4.74 22.79 -12.96
C ALA A 160 4.32 22.55 -14.43
N THR A 161 3.91 21.33 -14.79
CA THR A 161 3.46 20.97 -16.14
C THR A 161 2.04 21.44 -16.49
N GLY A 162 1.34 22.14 -15.59
CA GLY A 162 0.10 22.88 -15.90
C GLY A 162 -1.12 22.04 -16.29
N GLU A 163 -1.01 20.71 -16.34
CA GLU A 163 -2.14 19.82 -16.62
C GLU A 163 -2.78 19.38 -15.30
N ASP A 164 -3.74 20.17 -14.83
CA ASP A 164 -4.60 19.86 -13.68
C ASP A 164 -5.65 18.79 -14.08
N ARG A 165 -5.18 17.65 -14.61
CA ARG A 165 -6.04 16.52 -14.96
C ARG A 165 -6.15 15.62 -13.74
N GLU A 166 -7.38 15.38 -13.29
CA GLU A 166 -7.67 14.50 -12.17
C GLU A 166 -7.18 13.07 -12.49
N PHE A 167 -6.06 12.68 -11.87
CA PHE A 167 -5.48 11.36 -12.06
C PHE A 167 -6.36 10.30 -11.40
N LYS A 168 -6.76 9.30 -12.17
CA LYS A 168 -7.48 8.14 -11.68
C LYS A 168 -6.71 6.88 -12.01
N TRP A 169 -6.30 6.15 -10.97
CA TRP A 169 -5.81 4.79 -11.12
C TRP A 169 -7.00 3.86 -11.40
N MET A 170 -6.90 3.07 -12.46
CA MET A 170 -7.91 2.08 -12.82
C MET A 170 -7.29 0.71 -12.96
N MET A 171 -8.04 -0.32 -12.60
CA MET A 171 -7.61 -1.71 -12.73
C MET A 171 -8.11 -2.22 -14.08
N VAL A 172 -7.19 -2.61 -14.98
CA VAL A 172 -7.47 -3.17 -16.31
C VAL A 172 -6.69 -4.48 -16.41
N ASP A 173 -7.40 -5.59 -16.66
CA ASP A 173 -6.81 -6.94 -16.80
C ASP A 173 -5.86 -7.33 -15.65
N GLY A 174 -6.23 -6.96 -14.42
CA GLY A 174 -5.44 -7.27 -13.22
C GLY A 174 -4.19 -6.41 -13.03
N ARG A 175 -3.97 -5.38 -13.86
CA ARG A 175 -2.89 -4.40 -13.73
C ARG A 175 -3.46 -3.03 -13.39
N TRP A 176 -2.75 -2.27 -12.55
CA TRP A 176 -3.09 -0.86 -12.29
C TRP A 176 -2.55 -0.02 -13.44
N VAL A 177 -3.44 0.56 -14.23
CA VAL A 177 -3.12 1.39 -15.40
C VAL A 177 -3.52 2.84 -15.10
N ARG A 178 -2.71 3.78 -15.60
CA ARG A 178 -2.97 5.21 -15.42
C ARG A 178 -3.91 5.68 -16.55
N ASN A 179 -4.97 6.42 -16.19
CA ASN A 179 -5.97 6.93 -17.16
C ASN A 179 -5.43 7.85 -18.29
N HIS A 180 -4.12 8.13 -18.32
CA HIS A 180 -3.47 8.94 -19.36
C HIS A 180 -2.89 8.09 -20.50
N ASP A 181 -2.83 6.77 -20.35
CA ASP A 181 -2.43 5.90 -21.45
C ASP A 181 -3.61 5.88 -22.41
N GLY A 182 -3.56 6.75 -23.42
CA GLY A 182 -4.59 7.01 -24.41
C GLY A 182 -4.93 5.78 -25.22
N CYS A 183 -5.57 4.80 -24.58
CA CYS A 183 -6.29 3.74 -25.22
C CYS A 183 -7.63 4.32 -25.69
N THR A 184 -7.55 5.26 -26.64
CA THR A 184 -8.64 5.43 -27.61
C THR A 184 -8.67 4.13 -28.39
N ALA A 185 -9.37 3.13 -27.86
CA ALA A 185 -9.78 1.98 -28.63
C ALA A 185 -10.62 2.55 -29.79
N ALA A 186 -10.00 2.64 -30.96
CA ALA A 186 -10.70 2.84 -32.20
C ALA A 186 -11.61 1.61 -32.37
N VAL A 187 -12.86 1.76 -31.96
CA VAL A 187 -13.93 0.81 -32.28
C VAL A 187 -14.23 1.04 -33.76
N GLY A 188 -13.64 0.20 -34.61
CA GLY A 188 -14.08 -0.06 -35.97
C GLY A 188 -15.05 -1.24 -35.99
#